data_AF-A0A2E8GA09-F1
#
_entry.id   AF-A0A2E8GA09-F1
#
_cell.length_a   1.000
_cell.length_b   1.000
_cell.length_c   1.000
_cell.angle_alpha   90.00
_cell.angle_beta   90.00
_cell.angle_gamma   90.00
#
_symmetry.space_group_name_H-M   'P 1'
#
loop_
_entity.id
_entity.type
_entity.pdbx_description
1 polymer ?
#
loop_
_entity_poly.entity_id
_entity_poly.type
_entity_poly.pdbx_seq_one_letter_code
_entity_poly.pdbx_strand_id
1 'polypeptide(L)'
;MDTIIDQQENLSLPPRGNVTLLHFHQGMVLLVGEDAVGLYRDRVAIDDPLANGVIGYETIPPSLQPQWSEVCGFVREHQSGFVGLNEGGVLFIRPDGVALYPSGMHALQNQEMSWLISFPPLNA
;
A
#
# COMPACT_ATOMS: atom_id res chain seq x y z
N MET A 1 6.90 -7.55 -19.12
CA MET A 1 7.22 -7.65 -17.68
C MET A 1 5.89 -7.55 -16.97
N ASP A 2 5.47 -8.60 -16.25
CA ASP A 2 4.27 -8.57 -15.42
C ASP A 2 4.55 -7.71 -14.18
N THR A 3 4.34 -6.40 -14.30
CA THR A 3 4.26 -5.53 -13.15
C THR A 3 2.90 -5.76 -12.49
N ILE A 4 2.84 -5.79 -11.15
CA ILE A 4 1.56 -5.91 -10.42
C ILE A 4 0.90 -4.53 -10.29
N ILE A 5 1.73 -3.49 -10.23
CA ILE A 5 1.33 -2.08 -10.14
C ILE A 5 1.41 -1.48 -11.54
N ASP A 6 0.28 -0.96 -12.00
CA ASP A 6 0.12 -0.30 -13.30
C ASP A 6 0.56 1.16 -13.23
N GLN A 7 0.20 1.84 -12.14
CA GLN A 7 0.45 3.27 -11.96
C GLN A 7 0.74 3.64 -10.50
N GLN A 8 1.67 4.57 -10.30
CA GLN A 8 1.88 5.28 -9.04
C GLN A 8 1.41 6.73 -9.18
N GLU A 9 0.66 7.23 -8.20
CA GLU A 9 0.12 8.58 -8.15
C GLU A 9 0.39 9.21 -6.78
N ASN A 10 0.92 10.43 -6.75
CA ASN A 10 1.18 11.18 -5.52
C ASN A 10 0.24 12.38 -5.46
N LEU A 11 -0.53 12.49 -4.38
CA LEU A 11 -1.47 13.59 -4.21
C LEU A 11 -1.70 13.93 -2.74
N SER A 12 -2.39 15.03 -2.48
CA SER A 12 -2.81 15.44 -1.14
C SER A 12 -4.32 15.29 -1.02
N LEU A 13 -4.76 14.43 -0.09
CA LEU A 13 -6.17 14.20 0.22
C LEU A 13 -6.53 14.88 1.53
N PRO A 14 -7.35 15.94 1.55
CA PRO A 14 -7.92 16.45 2.80
C PRO A 14 -8.92 15.42 3.37
N PRO A 15 -8.85 15.04 4.66
CA PRO A 15 -7.96 15.51 5.73
C PRO A 15 -6.70 14.64 5.97
N ARG A 16 -6.44 13.61 5.16
CA ARG A 16 -5.35 12.63 5.30
C ARG A 16 -3.95 13.21 5.02
N GLY A 17 -3.86 14.36 4.37
CA GLY A 17 -2.59 14.96 3.97
C GLY A 17 -2.03 14.32 2.70
N ASN A 18 -0.71 14.32 2.56
CA ASN A 18 -0.05 13.70 1.42
C ASN A 18 -0.27 12.18 1.45
N VAL A 19 -0.42 11.57 0.28
CA VAL A 19 -0.55 10.12 0.12
C VAL A 19 0.09 9.69 -1.20
N THR A 20 0.50 8.43 -1.25
CA THR A 20 0.88 7.74 -2.49
C THR A 20 -0.14 6.65 -2.78
N LEU A 21 -0.70 6.65 -3.98
CA LEU A 21 -1.59 5.60 -4.48
C LEU A 21 -0.82 4.70 -5.44
N LEU A 22 -0.94 3.39 -5.25
CA LEU A 22 -0.48 2.38 -6.17
C LEU A 22 -1.70 1.67 -6.76
N HIS A 23 -1.91 1.86 -8.06
CA HIS A 23 -2.99 1.25 -8.82
C HIS A 23 -2.54 -0.12 -9.29
N PHE A 24 -3.27 -1.16 -8.90
CA PHE A 24 -3.00 -2.53 -9.36
C PHE A 24 -3.69 -2.75 -10.71
N HIS A 25 -3.15 -3.64 -11.55
CA HIS A 25 -3.78 -3.97 -12.84
C HIS A 25 -5.22 -4.51 -12.72
N GLN A 26 -5.59 -5.04 -11.55
CA GLN A 26 -6.94 -5.54 -11.27
C GLN A 26 -7.92 -4.44 -10.81
N GLY A 27 -7.52 -3.16 -10.87
CA GLY A 27 -8.35 -2.01 -10.51
C GLY A 27 -8.32 -1.61 -9.04
N MET A 28 -7.88 -2.51 -8.15
CA MET A 28 -7.64 -2.20 -6.74
C MET A 28 -6.58 -1.11 -6.56
N VAL A 29 -6.73 -0.33 -5.50
CA VAL A 29 -5.80 0.77 -5.20
C VAL A 29 -5.29 0.64 -3.77
N LEU A 30 -3.97 0.62 -3.64
CA LEU A 30 -3.28 0.68 -2.35
C LEU A 30 -2.91 2.13 -2.06
N LEU A 31 -3.46 2.67 -0.98
CA LEU A 31 -3.13 3.99 -0.45
C LEU A 31 -2.08 3.84 0.65
N VAL A 32 -0.97 4.56 0.51
CA VAL A 32 0.10 4.67 1.51
C VAL A 32 0.11 6.10 2.04
N GLY A 33 -0.09 6.25 3.35
CA GLY A 33 0.02 7.51 4.08
C GLY A 33 1.24 7.51 5.01
N GLU A 34 1.33 8.55 5.85
CA GLU A 34 2.41 8.73 6.84
C GLU A 34 2.39 7.65 7.93
N ASP A 35 1.19 7.31 8.43
CA ASP A 35 1.02 6.45 9.61
C ASP A 35 0.11 5.24 9.34
N ALA A 36 -0.35 5.06 8.11
CA ALA A 36 -1.29 4.00 7.75
C ALA A 36 -1.29 3.63 6.27
N VAL A 37 -1.79 2.42 6.00
CA VAL A 37 -2.01 1.88 4.67
C VAL A 37 -3.47 1.45 4.54
N GLY A 38 -4.11 1.81 3.44
CA GLY A 38 -5.45 1.37 3.11
C GLY A 38 -5.50 0.67 1.77
N LEU A 39 -6.22 -0.44 1.69
CA LEU A 39 -6.50 -1.12 0.43
C LEU A 39 -7.96 -0.87 0.04
N TYR A 40 -8.15 -0.44 -1.20
CA TYR A 40 -9.46 -0.07 -1.75
C TYR A 40 -9.74 -0.87 -3.00
N ARG A 41 -11.02 -1.13 -3.26
CA ARG A 41 -11.47 -1.85 -4.46
C ARG A 41 -11.20 -1.08 -5.76
N ASP A 42 -11.23 0.25 -5.68
CA ASP A 42 -11.03 1.16 -6.80
C ASP A 42 -10.64 2.56 -6.29
N ARG A 43 -10.29 3.45 -7.24
CA ARG A 43 -9.91 4.84 -6.97
C ARG A 43 -11.08 5.70 -6.48
N VAL A 44 -12.32 5.39 -6.87
CA VAL A 44 -13.52 6.17 -6.50
C VAL A 44 -13.82 6.02 -5.01
N ALA A 45 -13.62 4.82 -4.47
CA ALA A 45 -13.78 4.50 -3.06
C ALA A 45 -12.86 5.29 -2.12
N ILE A 46 -11.76 5.85 -2.63
CA ILE A 46 -10.85 6.68 -1.85
C ILE A 46 -11.44 8.08 -1.63
N ASP A 47 -12.12 8.62 -2.63
CA ASP A 47 -12.73 9.96 -2.60
C ASP A 47 -14.14 9.94 -2.00
N ASP A 48 -14.85 8.81 -2.06
CA ASP A 48 -16.19 8.64 -1.50
C ASP A 48 -16.18 7.66 -0.31
N PRO A 49 -16.07 8.18 0.93
CA PRO A 49 -16.10 7.37 2.14
C PRO A 49 -17.39 6.57 2.34
N LEU A 50 -18.48 6.94 1.67
CA LEU A 50 -19.78 6.27 1.78
C LEU A 50 -19.91 5.07 0.82
N ALA A 51 -19.00 4.95 -0.16
CA ALA A 51 -19.06 3.91 -1.19
C ALA A 51 -18.71 2.49 -0.70
N ASN A 52 -18.46 2.28 0.61
CA ASN A 52 -18.08 0.98 1.20
C ASN A 52 -16.92 0.28 0.48
N GLY A 53 -16.03 1.04 -0.15
CA GLY A 53 -15.02 0.48 -1.03
C GLY A 53 -13.69 0.11 -0.36
N VAL A 54 -13.58 0.32 0.95
CA VAL A 54 -12.43 -0.10 1.75
C VAL A 54 -12.42 -1.61 1.89
N ILE A 55 -11.34 -2.25 1.47
CA ILE A 55 -11.09 -3.68 1.68
C ILE A 55 -10.46 -3.89 3.06
N GLY A 56 -9.48 -3.05 3.41
CA GLY A 56 -8.85 -3.06 4.73
C GLY A 56 -8.00 -1.83 4.95
N TYR A 57 -7.66 -1.60 6.22
CA TYR A 57 -6.90 -0.45 6.66
C TYR A 57 -6.09 -0.83 7.90
N GLU A 58 -4.80 -0.58 7.86
CA GLU A 58 -3.87 -0.91 8.95
C GLU A 58 -2.93 0.26 9.23
N THR A 59 -2.56 0.43 10.49
CA THR A 59 -1.59 1.46 10.88
C THR A 59 -0.16 0.97 10.68
N ILE A 60 0.74 1.88 10.34
CA ILE A 60 2.17 1.62 10.22
C ILE A 60 2.81 1.90 11.58
N PRO A 61 3.50 0.91 12.20
CA PRO A 61 4.23 1.13 13.43
C PRO A 61 5.25 2.27 13.28
N PRO A 62 5.47 3.13 14.30
CA PRO A 62 6.35 4.30 14.19
C PRO A 62 7.75 4.03 13.65
N SER A 63 8.34 2.87 13.95
CA SER A 63 9.67 2.47 13.45
C SER A 63 9.71 2.14 11.96
N LEU A 64 8.55 1.95 11.33
CA LEU A 64 8.39 1.55 9.93
C LEU A 64 7.70 2.64 9.09
N GLN A 65 7.36 3.79 9.68
CA GLN A 65 6.65 4.86 9.01
C GLN A 65 7.51 5.47 7.89
N PRO A 66 6.92 5.67 6.69
CA PRO A 66 7.61 6.33 5.61
C PRO A 66 7.72 7.83 5.85
N GLN A 67 8.72 8.44 5.22
CA GLN A 67 8.85 9.89 5.13
C GLN A 67 8.44 10.38 3.75
N TRP A 68 7.77 11.53 3.69
CA TRP A 68 7.37 12.12 2.41
C TRP A 68 8.59 12.64 1.63
N SER A 69 8.67 12.29 0.35
CA SER A 69 9.61 12.85 -0.61
C SER A 69 8.87 13.62 -1.71
N GLU A 70 9.36 14.81 -2.07
CA GLU A 70 8.79 15.56 -3.20
C GLU A 70 8.99 14.86 -4.56
N VAL A 71 9.96 13.95 -4.67
CA VAL A 71 10.28 13.27 -5.92
C VAL A 71 9.43 12.01 -6.11
N CYS A 72 9.26 11.22 -5.06
CA CYS A 72 8.63 9.88 -5.13
C CYS A 72 7.45 9.68 -4.18
N GLY A 73 7.13 10.62 -3.31
CA GLY A 73 6.09 10.47 -2.29
C GLY A 73 6.55 9.57 -1.15
N PHE A 74 5.66 8.70 -0.65
CA PHE A 74 5.99 7.72 0.39
C PHE A 74 6.56 6.41 -0.15
N VAL A 75 6.47 6.17 -1.46
CA VAL A 75 6.95 4.93 -2.09
C VAL A 75 8.17 5.25 -2.95
N ARG A 76 9.33 4.71 -2.56
CA ARG A 76 10.59 4.91 -3.29
C ARG A 76 10.63 4.09 -4.58
N GLU A 77 10.23 2.82 -4.50
CA GLU A 77 10.31 1.91 -5.63
C GLU A 77 9.28 0.79 -5.49
N HIS A 78 8.89 0.21 -6.63
CA HIS A 78 8.10 -1.00 -6.64
C HIS A 78 8.46 -1.93 -7.80
N GLN A 79 8.65 -3.21 -7.52
CA GLN A 79 8.98 -4.22 -8.53
C GLN A 79 8.47 -5.59 -8.11
N SER A 80 7.77 -6.29 -9.02
CA SER A 80 7.33 -7.69 -8.83
C SER A 80 6.60 -7.96 -7.50
N GLY A 81 5.77 -7.01 -7.04
CA GLY A 81 5.01 -7.11 -5.79
C GLY A 81 5.76 -6.61 -4.55
N PHE A 82 7.06 -6.35 -4.66
CA PHE A 82 7.79 -5.59 -3.65
C PHE A 82 7.53 -4.10 -3.81
N VAL A 83 7.27 -3.42 -2.70
CA VAL A 83 7.04 -1.97 -2.63
C VAL A 83 7.90 -1.42 -1.49
N GLY A 84 8.99 -0.75 -1.84
CA GLY A 84 9.89 -0.11 -0.90
C GLY A 84 9.36 1.25 -0.49
N LEU A 85 9.12 1.45 0.80
CA LEU A 85 8.75 2.75 1.33
C LEU A 85 9.96 3.69 1.39
N ASN A 86 9.70 5.00 1.35
CA ASN A 86 10.75 6.01 1.47
C ASN A 86 11.15 6.16 2.94
N GLU A 87 12.22 5.47 3.31
CA GLU A 87 12.57 5.19 4.70
C GLU A 87 11.48 4.34 5.40
N GLY A 88 11.85 3.62 6.46
CA GLY A 88 10.91 2.72 7.16
C GLY A 88 10.82 1.32 6.56
N GLY A 89 9.60 0.77 6.53
CA GLY A 89 9.34 -0.63 6.18
C GLY A 89 9.20 -0.91 4.68
N VAL A 90 8.75 -2.12 4.35
CA VAL A 90 8.42 -2.53 2.98
C VAL A 90 7.04 -3.16 2.95
N LEU A 91 6.28 -2.87 1.89
CA LEU A 91 5.04 -3.56 1.59
C LEU A 91 5.31 -4.68 0.59
N PHE A 92 4.73 -5.84 0.84
CA PHE A 92 4.86 -7.00 -0.01
C PHE A 92 3.48 -7.47 -0.47
N ILE A 93 3.24 -7.35 -1.77
CA ILE A 93 2.02 -7.80 -2.44
C ILE A 93 2.17 -9.29 -2.71
N ARG A 94 1.28 -10.06 -2.08
CA ARG A 94 1.24 -11.52 -2.10
C ARG A 94 -0.08 -11.98 -2.74
N PRO A 95 -0.21 -13.25 -3.13
CA PRO A 95 -1.48 -13.76 -3.65
C PRO A 95 -2.66 -13.64 -2.67
N ASP A 96 -2.39 -13.63 -1.36
CA ASP A 96 -3.39 -13.55 -0.29
C ASP A 96 -3.68 -12.11 0.18
N GLY A 97 -2.89 -11.11 -0.22
CA GLY A 97 -3.09 -9.73 0.23
C GLY A 97 -1.83 -8.87 0.17
N VAL A 98 -1.82 -7.81 0.97
CA VAL A 98 -0.67 -6.90 1.13
C VAL A 98 -0.20 -6.93 2.58
N ALA A 99 1.09 -7.22 2.79
CA ALA A 99 1.68 -7.31 4.12
C ALA A 99 2.80 -6.29 4.33
N LEU A 100 2.95 -5.82 5.56
CA LEU A 100 4.04 -4.94 5.98
C LEU A 100 5.15 -5.72 6.69
N TYR A 101 6.39 -5.48 6.28
CA TYR A 101 7.59 -6.04 6.87
C TYR A 101 8.62 -4.95 7.20
N PRO A 102 9.54 -5.21 8.15
CA PRO A 102 10.63 -4.29 8.44
C PRO A 102 11.61 -4.08 7.28
N SER A 103 11.82 -5.11 6.45
CA SER A 103 12.69 -5.02 5.27
C SER A 103 12.38 -6.09 4.23
N GLY A 104 12.92 -5.94 3.03
CA GLY A 104 12.76 -6.93 1.95
C GLY A 104 13.26 -8.33 2.32
N MET A 105 14.32 -8.43 3.13
CA MET A 105 14.83 -9.72 3.61
C MET A 105 13.79 -10.43 4.49
N HIS A 106 13.12 -9.69 5.38
CA HIS A 106 12.06 -10.23 6.24
C HIS A 106 10.84 -10.65 5.41
N ALA A 107 10.48 -9.86 4.38
CA ALA A 107 9.39 -10.20 3.47
C ALA A 107 9.66 -11.52 2.71
N LEU A 108 10.87 -11.67 2.17
CA LEU A 108 11.28 -12.88 1.44
C LEU A 108 11.31 -14.13 2.32
N GLN A 109 11.64 -13.98 3.61
CA GLN A 109 11.67 -15.06 4.59
C GLN A 109 10.34 -15.26 5.31
N ASN A 110 9.36 -14.38 5.07
CA ASN A 110 8.09 -14.30 5.78
C ASN A 110 8.26 -14.27 7.32
N GLN A 111 9.17 -13.42 7.81
CA GLN A 111 9.46 -13.23 9.23
C GLN A 111 9.10 -11.82 9.69
N GLU A 112 8.78 -11.65 10.97
CA GLU A 112 8.49 -10.35 11.59
C GLU A 112 7.42 -9.52 10.85
N MET A 113 6.45 -10.20 10.24
CA MET A 113 5.31 -9.55 9.60
C MET A 113 4.54 -8.71 10.63
N SER A 114 4.32 -7.43 10.32
CA SER A 114 3.58 -6.53 11.21
C SER A 114 2.07 -6.78 11.11
N TRP A 115 1.56 -6.90 9.89
CA TRP A 115 0.15 -7.18 9.59
C TRP A 115 -0.01 -7.63 8.13
N LEU A 116 -1.21 -8.11 7.80
CA LEU A 116 -1.64 -8.50 6.46
C LEU A 116 -3.06 -7.97 6.21
N ILE A 117 -3.22 -7.13 5.19
CA ILE A 117 -4.53 -6.78 4.64
C ILE A 117 -4.87 -7.84 3.58
N SER A 118 -5.80 -8.73 3.89
CA SER A 118 -6.18 -9.81 2.98
C SER A 118 -6.98 -9.29 1.79
N PHE A 119 -6.73 -9.85 0.60
CA PHE A 119 -7.61 -9.60 -0.55
C PHE A 119 -8.99 -10.23 -0.31
N PRO A 120 -10.07 -9.60 -0.82
CA PRO A 120 -11.37 -10.23 -0.77
C PRO A 120 -11.33 -11.53 -1.59
N PRO A 121 -12.12 -12.54 -1.21
CA PRO A 121 -12.19 -13.77 -1.98
C PRO A 121 -12.59 -13.46 -3.43
N LEU A 122 -11.90 -14.07 -4.39
CA LEU A 122 -12.11 -13.88 -5.84
C LEU A 122 -13.52 -14.28 -6.33
N ASN A 123 -14.35 -14.85 -5.45
CA ASN A 123 -15.72 -15.26 -5.72
C ASN A 123 -16.63 -14.75 -4.57
N ALA A 124 -17.20 -13.55 -4.72
CA ALA A 124 -18.31 -13.07 -3.91
C ALA A 124 -19.37 -12.45 -4.83
#